data_AF-A0A2H9U4A3-F1
#
_entry.id   AF-A0A2H9U4A3-F1
#
_cell.length_a   1.000
_cell.length_b   1.000
_cell.length_c   1.000
_cell.angle_alpha   90.00
_cell.angle_beta   90.00
_cell.angle_gamma   90.00
#
_symmetry.space_group_name_H-M   'P 1'
#
loop_
_entity.id
_entity.type
_entity.pdbx_description
1 polymer ?
#
loop_
_entity_poly.entity_id
_entity_poly.type
_entity_poly.pdbx_seq_one_letter_code
_entity_poly.pdbx_strand_id
1 'polypeptide(L)' 'MTMPATLRLTKEEQRKAEVKCREINKILVNMEKAPIQESELLHKLIDFAVDKVKVNKRGEIVIES' A
#
# COMPACT_ATOMS: atom_id res chain seq x y z
N MET A 1 10.12 19.72 4.10
CA MET A 1 8.81 19.94 3.46
C MET A 1 8.62 18.87 2.40
N THR A 2 8.10 17.70 2.75
CA THR A 2 7.77 16.68 1.75
C THR A 2 6.43 17.06 1.14
N MET A 3 6.42 17.37 -0.16
CA MET A 3 5.19 17.67 -0.88
C MET A 3 4.24 16.47 -0.76
N PRO A 4 2.94 16.66 -0.51
CA PRO A 4 1.98 15.57 -0.59
C PRO A 4 1.95 15.09 -2.05
N ALA A 5 2.66 14.01 -2.33
CA ALA A 5 2.61 13.34 -3.62
C ALA A 5 1.21 12.75 -3.76
N THR A 6 0.39 13.34 -4.63
CA THR A 6 -0.94 12.82 -4.91
C THR A 6 -0.82 11.62 -5.85
N LEU A 7 -0.96 10.42 -5.28
CA LEU A 7 -1.02 9.21 -6.09
C LEU A 7 -2.39 9.18 -6.80
N ARG A 8 -2.40 9.29 -8.13
CA ARG A 8 -3.63 9.10 -8.91
C ARG A 8 -3.94 7.61 -8.99
N LEU A 9 -4.80 7.16 -8.10
CA LEU A 9 -5.37 5.83 -8.13
C LEU A 9 -6.53 5.80 -9.12
N THR A 10 -6.62 4.73 -9.90
CA THR A 10 -7.86 4.39 -10.59
C THR A 10 -8.93 3.99 -9.57
N LYS A 11 -10.21 4.04 -9.98
CA LYS A 11 -11.33 3.62 -9.11
C LYS A 11 -11.16 2.19 -8.58
N GLU A 12 -10.56 1.31 -9.37
CA GLU A 12 -10.28 -0.06 -8.95
C GLU A 12 -9.17 -0.14 -7.90
N GLU A 13 -8.07 0.60 -8.07
CA GLU A 13 -6.97 0.64 -7.10
C GLU A 13 -7.43 1.27 -5.78
N GLN A 14 -8.21 2.34 -5.84
CA GLN A 14 -8.79 2.96 -4.65
C GLN A 14 -9.69 1.97 -3.89
N ARG A 15 -10.57 1.25 -4.61
CA ARG A 15 -11.42 0.23 -3.99
C ARG A 15 -10.60 -0.90 -3.37
N LYS A 16 -9.53 -1.37 -4.04
CA LYS A 16 -8.61 -2.38 -3.50
C LYS A 16 -7.91 -1.88 -2.23
N ALA A 17 -7.44 -0.63 -2.24
CA ALA A 17 -6.82 0.01 -1.09
C ALA A 17 -7.79 0.15 0.09
N GLU A 18 -9.02 0.60 -0.16
CA GLU A 18 -10.05 0.74 0.88
C GLU A 18 -10.39 -0.61 1.53
N VAL A 19 -10.62 -1.65 0.71
CA VAL A 19 -10.90 -3.01 1.19
C VAL A 19 -9.74 -3.50 2.05
N LYS A 20 -8.50 -3.36 1.55
CA LYS A 20 -7.30 -3.79 2.28
C LYS A 20 -7.10 -3.01 3.58
N CYS A 21 -7.37 -1.71 3.57
CA CYS A 21 -7.31 -0.85 4.74
C CYS A 21 -8.33 -1.28 5.79
N ARG A 22 -9.58 -1.60 5.39
CA ARG A 22 -10.58 -2.15 6.31
C ARG A 22 -10.18 -3.51 6.88
N GLU A 23 -9.61 -4.40 6.08
CA GLU A 23 -9.10 -5.68 6.56
C GLU A 23 -7.99 -5.49 7.60
N ILE A 24 -7.01 -4.63 7.32
CA ILE A 24 -5.91 -4.33 8.24
C ILE A 24 -6.42 -3.65 9.50
N ASN A 25 -7.37 -2.72 9.38
CA ASN A 25 -7.95 -2.04 10.53
C ASN A 25 -8.70 -3.00 11.45
N LYS A 26 -9.39 -4.02 10.92
CA LYS A 26 -9.97 -5.08 11.76
C LYS A 26 -8.90 -5.84 12.55
N ILE A 27 -7.78 -6.18 11.91
CA ILE A 27 -6.66 -6.86 12.58
C ILE A 27 -6.03 -5.97 13.65
N LEU A 28 -5.80 -4.69 13.35
CA LEU A 28 -5.23 -3.72 14.28
C LEU A 28 -6.14 -3.50 15.49
N VAL A 29 -7.45 -3.35 15.27
CA VAL A 29 -8.44 -3.22 16.35
C VAL A 29 -8.45 -4.48 17.23
N ASN A 30 -8.38 -5.67 16.65
CA ASN A 30 -8.25 -6.93 17.40
C ASN A 30 -6.94 -7.02 18.20
N MET A 31 -5.89 -6.31 17.78
CA MET A 31 -4.60 -6.21 18.47
C MET A 31 -4.52 -5.00 19.42
N GLU A 32 -5.65 -4.35 19.71
CA GLU A 32 -5.74 -3.13 20.54
C GLU A 32 -4.87 -1.96 20.01
N LYS A 33 -4.58 -1.95 18.70
CA LYS A 33 -3.81 -0.91 18.02
C LYS A 33 -4.74 0.07 17.31
N ALA A 34 -4.26 1.30 17.16
CA ALA A 34 -4.95 2.33 16.39
C ALA A 34 -5.09 1.90 14.91
N PRO A 35 -6.26 2.12 14.28
CA PRO A 35 -6.43 1.90 12.85
C PRO A 35 -5.54 2.86 12.05
N ILE A 36 -5.17 2.47 10.85
CA ILE A 36 -4.39 3.27 9.92
C ILE A 36 -5.28 3.90 8.86
N GLN A 37 -4.84 5.02 8.29
CA GLN A 37 -5.49 5.63 7.13
C GLN A 37 -5.13 4.91 5.83
N GLU A 38 -6.01 5.02 4.83
CA GLU A 38 -5.74 4.48 3.48
C GLU A 38 -4.45 5.05 2.87
N SER A 39 -4.22 6.36 3.04
CA SER A 39 -3.00 7.04 2.61
C SER A 39 -1.75 6.46 3.27
N GLU A 40 -1.78 6.19 4.57
CA GLU A 40 -0.67 5.58 5.31
C GLU A 40 -0.39 4.16 4.85
N LEU A 41 -1.44 3.37 4.61
CA LEU A 41 -1.31 2.02 4.07
C LEU A 41 -0.61 2.05 2.71
N LEU A 42 -1.07 2.92 1.82
CA LEU A 42 -0.49 3.07 0.49
C LEU A 42 0.96 3.55 0.55
N HIS A 43 1.26 4.54 1.40
CA HIS A 43 2.64 4.99 1.58
C HIS A 43 3.56 3.86 2.05
N LYS A 44 3.16 3.08 3.06
CA LYS A 44 3.94 1.93 3.54
C LYS A 44 4.10 0.85 2.47
N LEU A 45 3.04 0.57 1.71
CA LEU A 45 3.09 -0.41 0.62
C LEU A 45 4.02 0.03 -0.50
N ILE A 46 3.98 1.29 -0.91
CA ILE A 46 4.86 1.84 -1.95
C ILE A 46 6.31 1.78 -1.49
N ASP A 47 6.60 2.26 -0.28
CA ASP A 47 7.95 2.25 0.29
C ASP A 47 8.54 0.83 0.32
N PHE A 48 7.74 -0.13 0.81
CA PHE A 48 8.12 -1.54 0.84
C PHE A 48 8.25 -2.17 -0.55
N ALA A 49 7.34 -1.84 -1.46
CA ALA A 49 7.34 -2.39 -2.82
C ALA A 49 8.49 -1.86 -3.65
N VAL A 50 8.86 -0.59 -3.49
CA VAL A 50 9.96 0.05 -4.23
C VAL A 50 11.30 -0.58 -3.85
N ASP A 51 11.53 -0.87 -2.56
CA ASP A 51 12.76 -1.52 -2.08
C ASP A 51 12.88 -2.97 -2.58
N LYS A 52 11.75 -3.67 -2.68
CA LYS A 52 11.68 -5.07 -3.13
C LYS A 52 11.41 -5.24 -4.62
N VAL A 53 11.36 -4.13 -5.36
CA VAL A 53 11.07 -4.19 -6.80
C VAL A 53 12.29 -4.70 -7.53
N LYS A 54 12.10 -5.76 -8.31
CA LYS A 54 13.12 -6.29 -9.22
C LYS A 54 12.53 -6.46 -10.59
N VAL A 55 13.41 -6.42 -11.59
CA VAL A 55 13.06 -6.71 -12.97
C VAL A 55 13.38 -8.18 -13.23
N ASN A 56 12.38 -8.96 -13.64
CA ASN A 56 12.60 -10.34 -14.00
C ASN A 56 13.30 -10.44 -15.39
N LYS A 57 13.73 -11.64 -15.78
CA LYS A 57 14.42 -11.88 -17.06
C LYS A 57 13.57 -11.55 -18.31
N ARG A 58 12.26 -11.32 -18.14
CA ARG A 58 11.31 -10.95 -19.20
C ARG A 58 11.04 -9.43 -19.24
N GLY A 59 11.70 -8.65 -18.38
CA GLY A 59 11.49 -7.21 -18.27
C GLY A 59 10.26 -6.81 -17.46
N GLU A 60 9.63 -7.75 -16.75
CA GLU A 60 8.45 -7.47 -15.94
C GLU A 60 8.87 -7.03 -14.54
N ILE A 61 8.21 -5.99 -14.03
CA ILE A 61 8.39 -5.47 -12.68
C ILE A 61 7.71 -6.44 -11.71
N VAL A 62 8.50 -7.07 -10.85
CA VAL A 62 8.02 -8.00 -9.83
C VAL A 62 8.43 -7.51 -8.45
N ILE A 63 7.55 -7.69 -7.46
CA ILE A 63 7.89 -7.47 -6.05
C ILE A 63 8.39 -8.81 -5.52
N GLU A 64 9.68 -8.91 -5.19
CA GLU A 64 10.25 -10.14 -4.62
C GLU A 64 9.75 -10.30 -3.18
N SER A 65 9.24 -11.49 -2.83
CA SER A 65 8.59 -11.76 -1.53
C SER A 65 9.58 -11.80 -0.38
#